data_AF-A0A099S255-F1
#
_entry.id   AF-A0A099S255-F1
#
_cell.length_a   1.000
_cell.length_b   1.000
_cell.length_c   1.000
_cell.angle_alpha   90.00
_cell.angle_beta   90.00
_cell.angle_gamma   90.00
#
_symmetry.space_group_name_H-M   'P 1'
#
loop_
_entity.id
_entity.type
_entity.pdbx_description
1 polymer ?
#
loop_
_entity_poly.entity_id
_entity_poly.type
_entity_poly.pdbx_seq_one_letter_code
_entity_poly.pdbx_strand_id
1 'polypeptide(L)'
;MLRIILGVVYIIGAIYVGIYTFNNRCNMPSLVRGLNEENYEVTDKTKFNKIMIIKNALECIWILFSGVLCIIYNSPSVVALPSLYFIIDIIFSKIAKKYINIK
;
A
#
# COMPACT_ATOMS: atom_id res chain seq x y z
N MET A 1 25.43 2.37 7.23
CA MET A 1 25.07 0.94 7.35
C MET A 1 23.57 0.73 7.58
N LEU A 2 22.96 1.32 8.62
CA LEU A 2 21.52 1.19 8.91
C LEU A 2 20.58 1.45 7.70
N ARG A 3 20.85 2.48 6.89
CA ARG A 3 20.03 2.82 5.72
C ARG A 3 20.03 1.78 4.62
N ILE A 4 21.17 1.13 4.39
CA ILE A 4 21.29 0.07 3.39
C ILE A 4 20.44 -1.12 3.84
N ILE A 5 20.50 -1.45 5.14
CA ILE A 5 19.66 -2.49 5.75
C ILE A 5 18.18 -2.13 5.56
N LEU A 6 17.77 -0.90 5.91
CA LEU A 6 16.39 -0.44 5.71
C LEU A 6 15.96 -0.48 4.23
N GLY A 7 16.82 -0.04 3.31
CA GLY A 7 16.56 -0.08 1.88
C GLY A 7 16.33 -1.50 1.36
N VAL A 8 17.16 -2.47 1.79
CA VAL A 8 16.97 -3.89 1.47
C VAL A 8 15.67 -4.43 2.06
N VAL A 9 15.35 -4.09 3.32
CA VAL A 9 14.08 -4.48 3.96
C VAL A 9 12.87 -3.94 3.20
N TYR A 10 12.92 -2.68 2.74
CA TYR A 10 11.85 -2.10 1.92
C TYR A 10 11.67 -2.83 0.59
N ILE A 11 12.77 -3.16 -0.10
CA ILE A 11 12.71 -3.89 -1.38
C ILE A 11 12.08 -5.27 -1.18
N ILE A 12 12.56 -6.03 -0.19
CA ILE A 12 12.02 -7.36 0.13
C ILE A 12 10.54 -7.27 0.51
N GLY A 13 10.20 -6.31 1.37
CA GLY A 13 8.82 -6.08 1.80
C GLY A 13 7.89 -5.76 0.63
N ALA A 14 8.31 -4.89 -0.29
CA ALA A 14 7.51 -4.55 -1.45
C ALA A 14 7.32 -5.72 -2.43
N ILE A 15 8.34 -6.56 -2.63
CA ILE A 15 8.21 -7.78 -3.42
C ILE A 15 7.19 -8.72 -2.77
N TYR A 16 7.28 -8.92 -1.45
CA TYR A 16 6.34 -9.75 -0.69
C TYR A 16 4.89 -9.24 -0.81
N VAL A 17 4.67 -7.93 -0.61
CA VAL A 17 3.33 -7.31 -0.74
C VAL A 17 2.82 -7.40 -2.19
N GLY A 18 3.70 -7.28 -3.19
CA GLY A 18 3.37 -7.48 -4.60
C GLY A 18 2.88 -8.89 -4.90
N ILE A 19 3.62 -9.92 -4.43
CA ILE A 19 3.23 -11.33 -4.57
C ILE A 19 1.91 -11.59 -3.86
N TYR A 20 1.75 -11.10 -2.63
CA TYR A 20 0.51 -11.21 -1.87
C TYR A 20 -0.68 -10.60 -2.63
N THR A 21 -0.49 -9.42 -3.20
CA THR A 21 -1.51 -8.72 -4.01
C THR A 21 -1.91 -9.51 -5.24
N PHE A 22 -0.95 -10.13 -5.93
CA PHE A 22 -1.22 -10.96 -7.09
C PHE A 22 -2.00 -12.23 -6.73
N ASN A 23 -1.61 -12.91 -5.66
CA ASN A 23 -2.26 -14.14 -5.18
C ASN A 23 -3.68 -13.89 -4.66
N ASN A 24 -3.92 -12.74 -4.02
CA ASN A 24 -5.20 -12.40 -3.39
C ASN A 24 -6.05 -11.41 -4.19
N ARG A 25 -5.79 -11.25 -5.49
CA ARG A 25 -6.53 -10.30 -6.36
C ARG A 25 -8.05 -10.45 -6.34
N CYS A 26 -8.55 -11.66 -6.06
CA CYS A 26 -9.99 -11.95 -6.00
C CYS A 26 -10.60 -11.63 -4.63
N ASN A 27 -9.79 -11.56 -3.57
CA ASN A 27 -10.23 -11.41 -2.19
C ASN A 27 -9.23 -10.52 -1.43
N MET A 28 -9.15 -9.27 -1.88
CA MET A 28 -8.22 -8.30 -1.32
C MET A 28 -8.65 -7.92 0.10
N PRO A 29 -7.73 -7.96 1.09
CA PRO A 29 -8.05 -7.46 2.41
C PRO A 29 -8.40 -5.98 2.32
N SER A 30 -9.39 -5.62 3.10
CA SER A 30 -10.27 -4.50 2.96
C SER A 30 -9.88 -3.44 4.00
N LEU A 31 -8.62 -3.03 4.00
CA LEU A 31 -8.16 -1.94 4.85
C LEU A 31 -8.49 -0.60 4.17
N VAL A 32 -9.67 -0.09 4.48
CA VAL A 32 -10.08 1.29 4.18
C VAL A 32 -9.71 2.15 5.38
N ARG A 33 -8.91 3.20 5.15
CA ARG A 33 -8.42 4.05 6.25
C ARG A 33 -9.56 4.59 7.11
N GLY A 34 -9.45 4.31 8.41
CA GLY A 34 -10.41 4.73 9.43
C GLY A 34 -11.66 3.84 9.52
N LEU A 35 -11.68 2.68 8.88
CA LEU A 35 -12.74 1.68 9.00
C LEU A 35 -12.12 0.29 9.21
N ASN A 36 -12.61 -0.43 10.21
CA ASN A 36 -12.32 -1.86 10.35
C ASN A 36 -13.19 -2.64 9.36
N GLU A 37 -12.71 -3.79 8.88
CA GLU A 37 -13.45 -4.65 7.94
C GLU A 37 -14.83 -5.05 8.47
N GLU A 38 -14.96 -5.17 9.79
CA GLU A 38 -16.21 -5.54 10.46
C GLU A 38 -17.29 -4.44 10.38
N ASN A 39 -16.89 -3.18 10.19
CA ASN A 39 -17.74 -1.99 10.27
C ASN A 39 -18.35 -1.58 8.93
N TYR A 40 -18.13 -2.34 7.86
CA TYR A 40 -18.71 -2.02 6.56
C TYR A 40 -18.98 -3.25 5.71
N GLU A 41 -19.84 -3.10 4.72
CA GLU A 41 -20.13 -4.11 3.71
C GLU A 41 -19.77 -3.58 2.33
N VAL A 42 -19.07 -4.37 1.55
CA VAL A 42 -18.71 -4.01 0.17
C VAL A 42 -19.93 -4.20 -0.73
N THR A 43 -20.43 -3.10 -1.31
CA THR A 43 -21.61 -3.09 -2.18
C THR A 43 -21.27 -3.52 -3.62
N ASP A 44 -20.09 -3.15 -4.12
CA ASP A 44 -19.59 -3.54 -5.44
C ASP A 44 -18.17 -4.14 -5.32
N LYS A 45 -18.11 -5.46 -5.12
CA LYS A 45 -16.85 -6.20 -4.89
C LYS A 45 -15.87 -6.05 -6.04
N THR A 46 -16.34 -6.05 -7.28
CA THR A 46 -15.48 -5.98 -8.47
C THR A 46 -14.75 -4.65 -8.55
N LYS A 47 -15.49 -3.54 -8.38
CA LYS A 47 -14.87 -2.20 -8.41
C LYS A 47 -13.99 -1.96 -7.19
N PHE A 48 -14.45 -2.38 -6.00
CA PHE A 48 -13.69 -2.27 -4.77
C PHE A 48 -12.35 -3.01 -4.85
N ASN A 49 -12.35 -4.28 -5.25
CA ASN A 49 -11.12 -5.06 -5.40
C ASN A 49 -10.16 -4.43 -6.41
N LYS A 50 -10.67 -3.92 -7.54
CA LYS A 50 -9.84 -3.23 -8.53
C LYS A 50 -9.13 -2.01 -7.92
N ILE A 51 -9.84 -1.22 -7.11
CA ILE A 51 -9.28 -0.04 -6.42
C ILE A 51 -8.21 -0.47 -5.42
N MET A 52 -8.47 -1.51 -4.62
CA MET A 52 -7.52 -2.02 -3.63
C MET A 52 -6.25 -2.61 -4.27
N ILE A 53 -6.39 -3.32 -5.39
CA ILE A 53 -5.24 -3.81 -6.17
C ILE A 53 -4.40 -2.64 -6.67
N ILE A 54 -5.02 -1.62 -7.26
CA ILE A 54 -4.31 -0.44 -7.78
C ILE A 54 -3.61 0.30 -6.63
N LYS A 55 -4.29 0.50 -5.49
CA LYS A 55 -3.71 1.08 -4.28
C LYS A 55 -2.43 0.35 -3.88
N ASN A 56 -2.51 -0.97 -3.66
CA ASN A 56 -1.36 -1.76 -3.22
C ASN A 56 -0.24 -1.79 -4.27
N ALA A 57 -0.58 -1.84 -5.56
CA ALA A 57 0.42 -1.77 -6.63
C ALA A 57 1.22 -0.46 -6.59
N LEU A 58 0.53 0.67 -6.39
CA LEU A 58 1.18 1.97 -6.25
C LEU A 58 2.02 2.07 -4.98
N GLU A 59 1.53 1.55 -3.85
CA GLU A 59 2.29 1.47 -2.61
C GLU A 59 3.57 0.62 -2.78
N CYS A 60 3.47 -0.53 -3.43
CA CYS A 60 4.63 -1.37 -3.75
C CYS A 60 5.66 -0.63 -4.61
N ILE A 61 5.21 0.04 -5.68
CA ILE A 61 6.10 0.82 -6.56
C ILE A 61 6.80 1.93 -5.75
N TRP A 62 6.06 2.64 -4.89
CA TRP A 62 6.62 3.70 -4.04
C TRP A 62 7.64 3.19 -3.03
N ILE A 63 7.36 2.05 -2.38
CA ILE A 63 8.27 1.42 -1.41
C ILE A 63 9.52 0.90 -2.11
N LEU A 64 9.40 0.26 -3.28
CA LEU A 64 10.54 -0.17 -4.09
C LEU A 64 11.42 1.03 -4.46
N PHE A 65 10.82 2.09 -5.00
CA PHE A 65 11.52 3.31 -5.36
C PHE A 65 12.25 3.92 -4.15
N SER A 66 11.56 4.04 -3.02
CA SER A 66 12.13 4.57 -1.78
C SER A 66 13.28 3.69 -1.23
N GLY A 67 13.16 2.36 -1.35
CA GLY A 67 14.19 1.41 -0.95
C GLY A 67 15.46 1.54 -1.80
N VAL A 68 15.31 1.69 -3.11
CA VAL A 68 16.44 1.97 -4.03
C VAL A 68 17.11 3.31 -3.69
N LEU A 69 16.32 4.37 -3.44
CA LEU A 69 16.86 5.66 -3.03
C LEU A 69 17.62 5.58 -1.70
N CYS A 70 17.15 4.79 -0.73
CA CYS A 70 17.84 4.60 0.56
C CYS A 70 19.23 3.98 0.41
N ILE A 71 19.44 3.18 -0.64
CA ILE A 71 20.73 2.53 -0.93
C ILE A 71 21.67 3.50 -1.67
N ILE A 72 21.15 4.26 -2.63
CA ILE A 72 21.94 5.14 -3.50
C ILE A 72 22.32 6.46 -2.80
N TYR A 73 21.39 7.08 -2.07
CA TYR A 73 21.56 8.44 -1.55
C TYR A 73 21.97 8.46 -0.07
N ASN A 74 23.06 9.17 0.22
CA ASN A 74 23.59 9.30 1.58
C ASN A 74 22.94 10.41 2.43
N SER A 75 21.62 10.69 2.29
CA SER A 75 20.94 11.76 3.06
C SER A 75 19.90 11.31 4.11
N PRO A 76 19.96 11.81 5.38
CA PRO A 76 19.02 11.62 6.47
C PRO A 76 17.60 11.22 6.12
N SER A 77 17.07 12.18 5.36
CA SER A 77 15.67 12.37 5.02
C SER A 77 15.12 11.29 4.10
N VAL A 78 15.97 10.55 3.38
CA VAL A 78 15.54 9.51 2.44
C VAL A 78 14.85 8.36 3.18
N VAL A 79 15.21 8.12 4.46
CA VAL A 79 14.57 7.09 5.31
C VAL A 79 13.10 7.43 5.62
N ALA A 80 12.70 8.69 5.54
CA ALA A 80 11.32 9.11 5.75
C ALA A 80 10.47 9.05 4.46
N LEU A 81 11.06 8.95 3.27
CA LEU A 81 10.31 8.89 2.01
C LEU A 81 9.26 7.78 1.94
N PRO A 82 9.53 6.54 2.45
CA PRO A 82 8.53 5.49 2.46
C PRO A 82 7.23 5.95 3.11
N SER A 83 7.27 6.72 4.21
CA SER A 83 6.07 7.10 4.96
C SER A 83 5.06 7.87 4.11
N LEU A 84 5.49 8.57 3.05
CA LEU A 84 4.61 9.28 2.13
C LEU A 84 3.61 8.37 1.38
N TYR A 85 3.73 7.04 1.48
CA TYR A 85 2.71 6.10 1.02
C TYR A 85 1.32 6.39 1.64
N PHE A 86 1.27 7.04 2.82
CA PHE A 86 0.02 7.43 3.47
C PHE A 86 -0.87 8.29 2.55
N ILE A 87 -0.29 9.03 1.59
CA ILE A 87 -1.03 9.86 0.64
C ILE A 87 -1.82 8.96 -0.32
N ILE A 88 -1.21 7.88 -0.81
CA ILE A 88 -1.86 6.87 -1.64
C ILE A 88 -3.03 6.27 -0.86
N ASP A 89 -2.80 5.90 0.40
CA ASP A 89 -3.83 5.34 1.27
C ASP A 89 -5.03 6.28 1.47
N ILE A 90 -4.80 7.59 1.69
CA ILE A 90 -5.89 8.59 1.83
C ILE A 90 -6.73 8.67 0.54
N ILE A 91 -6.06 8.80 -0.62
CA ILE A 91 -6.73 8.98 -1.91
C ILE A 91 -7.59 7.75 -2.21
N PHE A 92 -6.99 6.56 -2.16
CA PHE A 92 -7.68 5.33 -2.52
C PHE A 92 -8.73 4.93 -1.49
N SER A 93 -8.53 5.20 -0.19
CA SER A 93 -9.57 5.00 0.82
C SER A 93 -10.79 5.88 0.57
N LYS A 94 -10.61 7.14 0.14
CA LYS A 94 -11.72 8.02 -0.22
C LYS A 94 -12.50 7.51 -1.44
N ILE A 95 -11.80 6.92 -2.41
CA ILE A 95 -12.43 6.32 -3.60
C ILE A 95 -13.16 5.02 -3.23
N ALA A 96 -12.52 4.15 -2.44
CA ALA A 96 -13.07 2.89 -1.96
C ALA A 96 -14.34 3.07 -1.14
N LYS A 97 -14.43 4.16 -0.35
CA LYS A 97 -15.62 4.54 0.43
C LYS A 97 -16.91 4.66 -0.39
N LYS A 98 -16.82 4.86 -1.71
CA LYS A 98 -18.00 4.91 -2.61
C LYS A 98 -18.62 3.54 -2.89
N TYR A 99 -17.91 2.46 -2.59
CA TYR A 99 -18.30 1.08 -2.90
C TYR A 99 -18.51 0.24 -1.64
N ILE A 100 -18.73 0.90 -0.51
CA ILE A 100 -19.00 0.27 0.78
C ILE A 100 -20.18 0.98 1.45
N ASN A 101 -20.94 0.24 2.24
CA ASN A 101 -21.92 0.77 3.18
C ASN A 101 -21.39 0.59 4.59
N ILE A 102 -21.44 1.64 5.39
CA ILE A 102 -21.07 1.57 6.81
C ILE A 102 -22.23 0.88 7.54
N LYS A 103 -21.90 -0.12 8.36
CA LYS A 103 -22.88 -0.81 9.22
C LYS A 103 -23.31 0.06 10.40
#